data_AF-A0A0R3UCK4-F1
#
_entry.id   AF-A0A0R3UCK4-F1
#
_cell.length_a   1.000
_cell.length_b   1.000
_cell.length_c   1.000
_cell.angle_alpha   90.00
_cell.angle_beta   90.00
_cell.angle_gamma   90.00
#
_symmetry.space_group_name_H-M   'P 1'
#
loop_
_entity.id
_entity.type
_entity.pdbx_description
1 polymer ?
#
loop_
_entity_poly.entity_id
_entity_poly.type
_entity_poly.pdbx_seq_one_letter_code
_entity_poly.pdbx_strand_id
1 'polypeptide(L)'
;MGEFHNAEPHVHFHFPPLRRVVVPASMEARKGQPAKVVAGVRLPGFNSHSLSSKEAYLNAAAAIGQTPEEVDLFIKRLDKVLTDFKRGDRSRSGTGEPTT
;
A
#
# COMPACT_ATOMS: atom_id res chain seq x y z
N MET A 1 -14.18 -53.38 12.94
CA MET A 1 -13.68 -52.78 11.68
C MET A 1 -13.87 -51.28 11.82
N GLY A 2 -12.79 -50.52 12.00
CA GLY A 2 -12.85 -49.07 12.20
C GLY A 2 -12.63 -48.34 10.88
N GLU A 3 -13.52 -47.40 10.54
CA GLU A 3 -13.39 -46.53 9.38
C GLU A 3 -12.32 -45.46 9.63
N PHE A 4 -11.24 -45.50 8.86
CA PHE A 4 -10.27 -44.42 8.80
C PHE A 4 -10.79 -43.33 7.88
N HIS A 5 -11.37 -42.27 8.47
CA HIS A 5 -11.65 -41.03 7.77
C HIS A 5 -10.31 -40.38 7.38
N ASN A 6 -9.98 -40.45 6.09
CA ASN A 6 -8.82 -39.80 5.52
C ASN A 6 -9.12 -38.29 5.43
N ALA A 7 -8.79 -37.56 6.49
CA ALA A 7 -8.86 -36.11 6.50
C ALA A 7 -7.68 -35.58 5.67
N GLU A 8 -7.95 -35.19 4.42
CA GLU A 8 -6.97 -34.46 3.63
C GLU A 8 -6.58 -33.17 4.37
N PRO A 9 -5.29 -32.89 4.60
CA PRO A 9 -4.87 -31.65 5.23
C PRO A 9 -5.11 -30.51 4.24
N HIS A 10 -6.20 -29.76 4.45
CA HIS A 10 -6.45 -28.51 3.76
C HIS A 10 -5.38 -27.48 4.19
N VAL A 11 -4.31 -27.38 3.40
CA VAL A 11 -3.26 -26.39 3.61
C VAL A 11 -3.79 -25.03 3.18
N HIS A 12 -4.31 -24.25 4.14
CA HIS A 12 -4.71 -22.86 3.91
C HIS A 12 -3.48 -21.96 3.82
N PHE A 13 -3.01 -21.68 2.60
CA PHE A 13 -2.00 -20.66 2.38
C PHE A 13 -2.63 -19.27 2.45
N HIS A 14 -2.50 -18.61 3.60
CA HIS A 14 -2.83 -17.19 3.71
C HIS A 14 -1.68 -16.36 3.11
N PHE A 15 -1.80 -15.97 1.84
CA PHE A 15 -0.91 -14.98 1.25
C PHE A 15 -1.41 -13.59 1.64
N PRO A 16 -0.72 -12.85 2.51
CA PRO A 16 -1.11 -11.48 2.79
C PRO A 16 -1.03 -10.68 1.49
N PRO A 17 -2.11 -10.01 1.07
CA PRO A 17 -2.10 -9.28 -0.18
C PRO A 17 -1.07 -8.16 -0.07
N LEU A 18 -0.14 -8.11 -1.03
CA LEU A 18 0.88 -7.08 -1.14
C LEU A 18 0.20 -5.73 -1.43
N ARG A 19 -0.25 -5.04 -0.37
CA ARG A 19 -0.97 -3.75 -0.42
C ARG A 19 -0.07 -2.67 0.18
N ARG A 20 0.81 -2.08 -0.63
CA ARG A 20 1.76 -1.06 -0.14
C ARG A 20 1.76 0.18 -1.02
N VAL A 21 1.76 1.34 -0.37
CA VAL A 21 2.05 2.60 -1.03
C VAL A 21 3.56 2.68 -1.24
N VAL A 22 3.96 3.05 -2.45
CA VAL A 22 5.36 3.24 -2.82
C VAL A 22 5.59 4.73 -3.01
N VAL A 23 6.57 5.25 -2.26
CA VAL A 23 7.00 6.64 -2.34
C VAL A 23 8.33 6.69 -3.09
N PRO A 24 8.45 7.46 -4.18
CA PRO A 24 9.69 7.55 -4.92
C PRO A 24 10.71 8.48 -4.24
N ALA A 25 11.98 8.29 -4.57
CA ALA A 25 13.10 9.05 -4.00
C ALA A 25 12.94 10.57 -4.17
N SER A 26 12.40 11.00 -5.32
CA SER A 26 12.15 12.42 -5.60
C SER A 26 11.12 13.05 -4.64
N MET A 27 10.11 12.28 -4.20
CA MET A 27 9.13 12.74 -3.22
C MET A 27 9.67 12.72 -1.79
N GLU A 28 10.46 11.71 -1.43
CA GLU A 28 11.16 11.67 -0.14
C GLU A 28 12.04 12.91 0.03
N ALA A 29 12.83 13.24 -1.01
CA ALA A 29 13.68 14.43 -1.02
C ALA A 29 12.86 15.73 -0.87
N ARG A 30 11.76 15.87 -1.62
CA ARG A 30 10.86 17.04 -1.52
C ARG A 30 10.24 17.21 -0.13
N LYS A 31 9.90 16.10 0.53
CA LYS A 31 9.30 16.11 1.87
C LYS A 31 10.33 16.10 3.01
N GLY A 32 11.63 16.10 2.68
CA GLY A 32 12.71 16.00 3.68
C GLY A 32 12.73 14.67 4.44
N GLN A 33 12.18 13.61 3.86
CA GLN A 33 12.16 12.28 4.49
C GLN A 33 13.51 11.58 4.29
N PRO A 34 14.08 10.97 5.35
CA PRO A 34 15.34 10.25 5.23
C PRO A 34 15.17 8.94 4.46
N ALA A 35 16.13 8.62 3.60
CA ALA A 35 16.17 7.36 2.87
C ALA A 35 16.25 6.17 3.83
N LYS A 36 15.57 5.07 3.49
CA LYS A 36 15.63 3.83 4.27
C LYS A 36 17.06 3.27 4.25
N VAL A 37 17.53 2.79 5.40
CA VAL A 37 18.79 2.05 5.50
C VAL A 37 18.50 0.58 5.76
N VAL A 38 19.07 -0.30 4.93
CA VAL A 38 18.98 -1.76 5.06
C VAL A 38 20.37 -2.32 5.01
N ALA A 39 20.79 -3.03 6.06
CA ALA A 39 22.15 -3.59 6.18
C ALA A 39 23.27 -2.56 5.90
N GLY A 40 23.10 -1.31 6.35
CA GLY A 40 24.07 -0.22 6.13
C GLY A 40 23.98 0.47 4.76
N VAL A 41 23.20 -0.07 3.82
CA VAL A 41 22.99 0.54 2.49
C VAL A 41 21.82 1.51 2.54
N ARG A 42 22.05 2.75 2.09
CA ARG A 42 21.00 3.76 1.91
C ARG A 42 20.26 3.50 0.61
N LEU A 43 18.93 3.41 0.69
CA LEU A 43 18.03 3.12 -0.42
C LEU A 43 16.99 4.24 -0.52
N PRO A 44 17.30 5.35 -1.23
CA PRO A 44 16.32 6.38 -1.54
C PRO A 44 15.19 5.80 -2.40
N GLY A 45 13.95 6.17 -2.10
CA GLY A 45 12.76 5.62 -2.76
C GLY A 45 12.59 4.13 -2.48
N PHE A 46 12.87 3.67 -1.26
CA PHE A 46 12.77 2.25 -0.94
C PHE A 46 11.37 1.70 -1.28
N ASN A 47 11.31 0.56 -1.98
CA ASN A 47 10.14 -0.04 -2.65
C ASN A 47 9.81 0.46 -4.07
N SER A 48 10.36 1.57 -4.55
CA SER A 48 10.17 2.02 -5.95
C SER A 48 11.03 1.26 -6.96
N HIS A 49 12.03 0.54 -6.46
CA HIS A 49 13.07 -0.10 -7.26
C HIS A 49 13.77 0.87 -8.23
N SER A 50 13.68 2.19 -8.01
CA SER A 50 14.21 3.21 -8.90
C SER A 50 14.46 4.55 -8.20
N LEU A 51 15.62 5.13 -8.45
CA LEU A 51 15.98 6.48 -8.03
C LEU A 51 15.31 7.57 -8.89
N SER A 52 14.91 7.23 -10.11
CA SER A 52 14.36 8.19 -11.08
C SER A 52 12.84 8.24 -11.11
N SER A 53 12.16 7.36 -10.35
CA SER A 53 10.71 7.40 -10.23
C SER A 53 10.25 8.74 -9.66
N LYS A 54 9.12 9.24 -10.18
CA LYS A 54 8.59 10.58 -9.86
C LYS A 54 7.23 10.52 -9.18
N GLU A 55 6.46 9.48 -9.45
CA GLU A 55 5.09 9.35 -9.00
C GLU A 55 4.95 8.30 -7.90
N ALA A 56 4.12 8.60 -6.91
CA ALA A 56 3.72 7.63 -5.91
C ALA A 56 2.65 6.72 -6.50
N TYR A 57 2.69 5.44 -6.13
CA TYR A 57 1.75 4.44 -6.63
C TYR A 57 1.38 3.45 -5.53
N LEU A 58 0.27 2.75 -5.74
CA LEU A 58 -0.21 1.70 -4.84
C LEU A 58 -0.05 0.36 -5.55
N ASN A 59 0.74 -0.53 -4.95
CA ASN A 59 0.77 -1.92 -5.37
C ASN A 59 -0.35 -2.69 -4.69
N ALA A 60 -1.09 -3.48 -5.48
CA ALA A 60 -2.01 -4.51 -5.04
C ALA A 60 -1.82 -5.72 -5.96
N ALA A 61 -1.61 -6.90 -5.38
CA ALA A 61 -1.44 -8.14 -6.13
C ALA A 61 -2.48 -9.17 -5.70
N ALA A 62 -2.90 -10.01 -6.66
CA ALA A 62 -3.75 -11.16 -6.40
C ALA A 62 -2.90 -12.44 -6.37
N ALA A 63 -2.76 -13.03 -5.19
CA ALA A 63 -2.06 -14.30 -5.02
C ALA A 63 -3.00 -15.50 -5.26
N ILE A 64 -2.43 -16.70 -5.37
CA ILE A 64 -3.22 -17.94 -5.48
C ILE A 64 -4.14 -18.08 -4.27
N GLY A 65 -5.40 -18.49 -4.52
CA GLY A 65 -6.41 -18.62 -3.48
C GLY A 65 -7.11 -17.31 -3.08
N GLN A 66 -6.80 -16.19 -3.73
CA GLN A 66 -7.52 -14.93 -3.47
C GLN A 66 -8.96 -14.99 -3.99
N THR A 67 -9.88 -14.52 -3.17
CA THR A 67 -11.33 -14.55 -3.45
C THR A 67 -11.84 -13.22 -4.02
N PRO A 68 -12.94 -13.23 -4.80
CA PRO A 68 -13.59 -12.01 -5.26
C PRO A 68 -14.03 -11.08 -4.11
N GLU A 69 -14.49 -11.64 -2.99
CA GLU A 69 -14.94 -10.89 -1.83
C GLU A 69 -13.81 -10.08 -1.19
N GLU A 70 -12.59 -10.63 -1.18
CA GLU A 70 -11.40 -9.93 -0.69
C GLU A 70 -10.99 -8.77 -1.60
N VAL A 71 -11.21 -8.90 -2.91
CA VAL A 71 -10.99 -7.82 -3.89
C VAL A 71 -12.03 -6.72 -3.68
N ASP A 72 -13.31 -7.08 -3.58
CA ASP A 72 -14.38 -6.12 -3.35
C ASP A 72 -14.18 -5.34 -2.05
N LEU A 73 -13.80 -6.03 -0.98
CA LEU A 73 -13.51 -5.41 0.31
C LEU A 73 -12.30 -4.47 0.22
N PHE A 74 -11.27 -4.83 -0.55
CA PHE A 74 -10.11 -3.97 -0.79
C PHE A 74 -10.52 -2.68 -1.49
N ILE A 75 -11.29 -2.78 -2.59
CA ILE A 75 -11.73 -1.62 -3.36
C ILE A 75 -12.63 -0.72 -2.52
N LYS A 76 -13.59 -1.29 -1.77
CA LYS A 76 -14.48 -0.52 -0.87
C LYS A 76 -13.71 0.27 0.18
N ARG A 77 -12.67 -0.33 0.78
CA ARG A 77 -11.83 0.34 1.79
C ARG A 77 -10.93 1.40 1.15
N LEU A 78 -10.37 1.12 -0.02
CA LEU A 78 -9.54 2.07 -0.75
C LEU A 78 -10.33 3.31 -1.15
N ASP A 79 -11.54 3.13 -1.68
CA ASP A 79 -12.44 4.24 -2.05
C ASP A 79 -12.76 5.14 -0.86
N LYS A 80 -13.10 4.55 0.28
CA LYS A 80 -13.35 5.31 1.52
C LYS A 80 -12.14 6.15 1.92
N VAL A 81 -10.95 5.55 1.99
CA VAL A 81 -9.73 6.25 2.41
C VAL A 81 -9.37 7.37 1.43
N LEU A 82 -9.47 7.14 0.12
CA LEU A 82 -9.19 8.16 -0.89
C LEU A 82 -10.23 9.30 -0.86
N THR A 83 -11.49 8.98 -0.61
CA THR A 83 -12.55 9.98 -0.46
C THR A 83 -12.30 10.86 0.77
N ASP A 84 -11.97 10.26 1.90
CA ASP A 84 -11.66 10.98 3.14
C ASP A 84 -10.39 11.83 2.98
N PHE A 85 -9.36 11.30 2.32
CA PHE A 85 -8.12 12.02 2.01
C PHE A 85 -8.40 13.27 1.16
N LYS A 86 -9.14 13.13 0.05
CA LYS A 86 -9.51 14.25 -0.83
C LYS A 86 -10.38 15.29 -0.13
N ARG A 87 -11.23 14.88 0.82
CA ARG A 87 -12.02 15.80 1.65
C ARG A 87 -11.12 16.62 2.58
N GLY A 88 -10.16 15.96 3.23
CA GLY A 88 -9.17 16.62 4.09
C GLY A 88 -8.33 17.66 3.34
N ASP A 89 -7.88 17.34 2.13
CA ASP A 89 -7.12 18.29 1.30
C ASP A 89 -7.92 19.55 0.96
N ARG A 90 -9.22 19.42 0.62
CA ARG A 90 -10.08 20.59 0.37
C ARG A 90 -10.30 21.48 1.59
N SER A 91 -10.29 20.91 2.79
CA SER A 91 -10.43 21.69 4.03
C SER A 91 -9.18 22.50 4.38
N ARG A 92 -7.99 22.07 3.90
CA ARG A 92 -6.70 22.74 4.13
C ARG A 92 -6.40 23.88 3.16
N SER A 93 -7.06 23.93 2.00
CA SER A 93 -6.86 24.99 1.00
C SER A 93 -7.67 26.27 1.25
N GLY A 94 -8.36 26.39 2.40
CA GLY A 94 -9.28 27.50 2.72
C GLY A 94 -8.72 28.62 3.59
N THR A 95 -7.49 28.53 4.09
CA THR A 95 -6.84 29.58 4.92
C THR A 95 -5.65 30.17 4.20
N GLY A 96 -5.92 30.99 3.19
CA GLY A 96 -4.98 32.00 2.71
C GLY A 96 -5.45 33.35 3.23
N GLU A 97 -4.80 33.86 4.28
CA GLU A 97 -5.01 35.25 4.73
C GLU A 97 -4.59 36.23 3.62
N PRO A 98 -5.39 37.24 3.29
CA PRO A 98 -4.94 38.33 2.42
C PRO A 98 -4.05 39.26 3.23
N THR A 99 -2.74 39.23 2.98
CA THR A 99 -1.81 40.26 3.47
C THR A 99 -2.07 41.55 2.68
N THR A 100 -2.51 42.60 3.38
CA THR A 100 -2.62 43.96 2.86
C THR A 100 -1.26 44.64 2.89
#